data_AF-A0A2V8PCL5-F1
#
_entry.id   AF-A0A2V8PCL5-F1
#
_cell.length_a   1.000
_cell.length_b   1.000
_cell.length_c   1.000
_cell.angle_alpha   90.00
_cell.angle_beta   90.00
_cell.angle_gamma   90.00
#
_symmetry.space_group_name_H-M   'P 1'
#
loop_
_entity.id
_entity.type
_entity.pdbx_description
1 polymer ?
#
loop_
_entity_poly.entity_id
_entity_poly.type
_entity_poly.pdbx_seq_one_letter_code
_entity_poly.pdbx_strand_id
1 'polypeptide(L)'
;MVEVAEIFRLHGPTYREKFGNRMLPSHLRAMQDIEQCRTASLGGQLYYCAQCDQQRYSYHSCKNRHCPKCQNEQANEWLQQQKDLLLPTHHFLVTFTLPAELRAVARRHQKTIYNLLFRASSAALQQLAQDPRFVGGRVGMVGVLHTWTRQLLYHPHVHYLVTGAGLTDDGHWRSSRKNFLVPVKALSPIFRAKFRDALKQTELFTQIPSRIWRKDWVVHSEPVGSGQPAFQYLAPYIFRVAISNNRLRSLEHGAVTFAYKESATDQLKHCTLTAEEFIRRFLQHVLPPRFIKVRYYGLLSPAYRQLLLKARQLLSTTTSKLKSQEVKTANSLGPLSCPHCSGPLTLLAPIARGRAP
;
A
#
# COMPACT_ATOMS: atom_id res chain seq x y z
N MET A 1 -15.26 19.96 -2.34
CA MET A 1 -14.43 18.86 -2.90
C MET A 1 -15.02 17.56 -2.40
N VAL A 2 -15.39 16.66 -3.32
CA VAL A 2 -16.04 15.39 -2.95
C VAL A 2 -15.08 14.51 -2.15
N GLU A 3 -15.56 13.96 -1.04
CA GLU A 3 -14.79 13.01 -0.22
C GLU A 3 -15.47 11.62 -0.17
N VAL A 4 -14.69 10.55 0.04
CA VAL A 4 -15.28 9.21 0.27
C VAL A 4 -16.24 9.21 1.46
N ALA A 5 -15.94 9.99 2.50
CA ALA A 5 -16.80 10.14 3.66
C ALA A 5 -18.17 10.75 3.32
N GLU A 6 -18.21 11.69 2.38
CA GLU A 6 -19.46 12.29 1.90
C GLU A 6 -20.29 11.27 1.11
N ILE A 7 -19.66 10.51 0.21
CA ILE A 7 -20.33 9.44 -0.54
C ILE A 7 -20.94 8.39 0.40
N PHE A 8 -20.21 7.99 1.45
CA PHE A 8 -20.74 7.06 2.45
C PHE A 8 -21.86 7.67 3.30
N ARG A 9 -21.78 8.94 3.70
CA ARG A 9 -22.88 9.59 4.44
C ARG A 9 -24.16 9.66 3.62
N LEU A 10 -24.05 10.01 2.34
CA LEU A 10 -25.20 10.19 1.45
C LEU A 10 -25.80 8.87 0.95
N HIS A 11 -24.97 7.89 0.59
CA HIS A 11 -25.42 6.65 -0.06
C HIS A 11 -25.18 5.37 0.76
N GLY A 12 -24.46 5.46 1.87
CA GLY A 12 -24.18 4.35 2.77
C GLY A 12 -25.41 3.75 3.45
N PRO A 13 -26.41 4.54 3.92
CA PRO A 13 -27.64 4.00 4.49
C PRO A 13 -28.37 3.04 3.54
N THR A 14 -28.70 3.49 2.32
CA THR A 14 -29.35 2.65 1.31
C THR A 14 -28.49 1.44 0.90
N TYR A 15 -27.17 1.61 0.84
CA TYR A 15 -26.27 0.49 0.58
C TYR A 15 -26.35 -0.58 1.69
N ARG A 16 -26.37 -0.16 2.96
CA ARG A 16 -26.48 -1.08 4.11
C ARG A 16 -27.85 -1.72 4.21
N GLU A 17 -28.92 -1.03 3.87
CA GLU A 17 -30.26 -1.61 3.79
C GLU A 17 -30.31 -2.77 2.79
N LYS A 18 -29.73 -2.58 1.59
CA LYS A 18 -29.76 -3.57 0.51
C LYS A 18 -28.75 -4.73 0.68
N PHE A 19 -27.60 -4.46 1.29
CA PHE A 19 -26.48 -5.43 1.33
C PHE A 19 -25.99 -5.81 2.72
N GLY A 20 -26.44 -5.13 3.78
CA GLY A 20 -25.86 -5.18 5.12
C GLY A 20 -25.73 -6.59 5.69
N ASN A 21 -26.72 -7.46 5.47
CA ASN A 21 -26.72 -8.86 5.90
C ASN A 21 -25.59 -9.72 5.27
N ARG A 22 -25.03 -9.29 4.14
CA ARG A 22 -23.95 -9.98 3.42
C ARG A 22 -22.61 -9.25 3.54
N MET A 23 -22.57 -8.11 4.24
CA MET A 23 -21.35 -7.33 4.38
C MET A 23 -20.43 -7.94 5.44
N LEU A 24 -19.13 -7.90 5.17
CA LEU A 24 -18.13 -8.27 6.15
C LEU A 24 -18.12 -7.25 7.31
N PRO A 25 -17.89 -7.67 8.56
CA PRO A 25 -17.75 -6.74 9.68
C PRO A 25 -16.69 -5.67 9.45
N SER A 26 -15.61 -6.00 8.73
CA SER A 26 -14.57 -5.03 8.33
C SER A 26 -15.09 -3.96 7.37
N HIS A 27 -16.02 -4.29 6.48
CA HIS A 27 -16.63 -3.33 5.56
C HIS A 27 -17.53 -2.36 6.33
N LEU A 28 -18.41 -2.88 7.18
CA LEU A 28 -19.30 -2.07 8.03
C LEU A 28 -18.49 -1.11 8.91
N ARG A 29 -17.43 -1.62 9.54
CA ARG A 29 -16.54 -0.82 10.37
C ARG A 29 -15.82 0.26 9.56
N ALA A 30 -15.32 -0.07 8.38
CA ALA A 30 -14.66 0.91 7.51
C ALA A 30 -15.62 2.02 7.06
N MET A 31 -16.87 1.69 6.71
CA MET A 31 -17.88 2.70 6.39
C MET A 31 -18.13 3.63 7.58
N GLN A 32 -18.43 3.06 8.75
CA GLN A 32 -18.73 3.84 9.95
C GLN A 32 -17.56 4.76 10.35
N ASP A 33 -16.34 4.22 10.42
CA ASP A 33 -15.15 5.00 10.77
C ASP A 33 -14.91 6.15 9.76
N ILE A 34 -15.10 5.89 8.46
CA ILE A 34 -14.88 6.89 7.40
C ILE A 34 -15.98 7.96 7.41
N GLU A 35 -17.23 7.59 7.63
CA GLU A 35 -18.36 8.53 7.79
C GLU A 35 -18.13 9.51 8.96
N GLN A 36 -17.47 9.05 10.01
CA GLN A 36 -17.18 9.83 11.22
C GLN A 36 -15.82 10.57 11.20
N CYS A 37 -14.86 10.20 10.34
CA CYS A 37 -13.51 10.82 10.27
C CYS A 37 -13.66 12.34 10.09
N ARG A 38 -13.02 13.10 11.01
CA ARG A 38 -13.01 14.58 11.03
C ARG A 38 -14.39 15.22 11.18
N THR A 39 -15.24 14.65 12.03
CA THR A 39 -16.53 15.23 12.45
C THR A 39 -16.60 15.36 13.98
N ALA A 40 -17.58 16.11 14.47
CA ALA A 40 -17.81 16.30 15.90
C ALA A 40 -18.04 14.98 16.67
N SER A 41 -18.50 13.91 15.99
CA SER A 41 -18.70 12.61 16.65
C SER A 41 -17.41 12.01 17.23
N LEU A 42 -16.24 12.37 16.67
CA LEU A 42 -14.94 11.91 17.16
C LEU A 42 -14.28 12.89 18.14
N GLY A 43 -14.99 13.96 18.51
CA GLY A 43 -14.46 15.06 19.29
C GLY A 43 -13.42 15.86 18.52
N GLY A 44 -12.80 16.82 19.19
CA GLY A 44 -11.84 17.72 18.56
C GLY A 44 -11.42 18.87 19.45
N GLN A 45 -11.00 19.95 18.80
CA GLN A 45 -10.53 21.18 19.43
C GLN A 45 -11.14 22.36 18.70
N LEU A 46 -11.64 23.34 19.46
CA LEU A 46 -12.06 24.63 18.95
C LEU A 46 -10.91 25.62 19.13
N TYR A 47 -10.51 26.24 18.04
CA TYR A 47 -9.50 27.28 17.99
C TYR A 47 -10.12 28.63 17.65
N TYR A 48 -9.42 29.70 18.01
CA TYR A 48 -9.78 31.06 17.69
C TYR A 48 -8.58 31.81 17.11
N CYS A 49 -8.82 32.61 16.08
CA CYS A 49 -7.84 33.49 15.48
C CYS A 49 -8.15 34.94 15.84
N ALA A 50 -7.32 35.54 16.69
CA ALA A 50 -7.48 36.95 17.09
C ALA A 50 -7.26 37.96 15.95
N GLN A 51 -6.61 37.58 14.85
CA GLN A 51 -6.34 38.48 13.73
C GLN A 51 -7.52 38.65 12.77
N CYS A 52 -8.39 37.67 12.65
CA CYS A 52 -9.53 37.72 11.73
C CYS A 52 -10.86 37.36 12.40
N ASP A 53 -10.87 37.24 13.73
CA ASP A 53 -12.05 36.95 14.55
C ASP A 53 -12.78 35.65 14.11
N GLN A 54 -12.01 34.66 13.65
CA GLN A 54 -12.56 33.39 13.15
C GLN A 54 -12.35 32.26 14.15
N GLN A 55 -13.42 31.49 14.38
CA GLN A 55 -13.35 30.21 15.06
C GLN A 55 -13.04 29.06 14.08
N ARG A 56 -12.26 28.09 14.52
CA ARG A 56 -11.84 26.94 13.71
C ARG A 56 -11.97 25.64 14.47
N TYR A 57 -12.73 24.71 13.89
CA TYR A 57 -12.89 23.36 14.40
C TYR A 57 -11.82 22.43 13.84
N SER A 58 -11.09 21.75 14.71
CA SER A 58 -10.17 20.68 14.35
C SER A 58 -10.66 19.37 14.94
N TYR A 59 -11.35 18.57 14.14
CA TYR A 59 -11.90 17.27 14.57
C TYR A 59 -10.87 16.15 14.48
N HIS A 60 -10.99 15.15 15.36
CA HIS A 60 -10.08 14.01 15.39
C HIS A 60 -10.26 13.08 14.17
N SER A 61 -9.18 12.34 13.86
CA SER A 61 -9.15 11.31 12.82
C SER A 61 -9.77 10.00 13.32
N CYS A 62 -10.43 9.25 12.43
CA CYS A 62 -10.93 7.90 12.74
C CYS A 62 -9.83 6.84 12.90
N LYS A 63 -8.60 7.14 12.48
CA LYS A 63 -7.44 6.23 12.47
C LYS A 63 -7.63 4.92 11.70
N ASN A 64 -8.74 4.78 10.95
CA ASN A 64 -8.95 3.63 10.09
C ASN A 64 -7.96 3.68 8.90
N ARG A 65 -7.18 2.61 8.74
CA ARG A 65 -6.13 2.50 7.71
C ARG A 65 -6.65 2.55 6.26
N HIS A 66 -7.96 2.45 6.07
CA HIS A 66 -8.61 2.53 4.77
C HIS A 66 -9.18 3.92 4.48
N CYS A 67 -9.16 4.82 5.46
CA CYS A 67 -9.65 6.18 5.28
C CYS A 67 -8.68 7.03 4.45
N PRO A 68 -9.13 7.64 3.34
CA PRO A 68 -8.27 8.43 2.44
C PRO A 68 -7.80 9.76 3.04
N LYS A 69 -8.40 10.21 4.15
CA LYS A 69 -8.12 11.50 4.81
C LYS A 69 -7.15 11.40 5.98
N CYS A 70 -7.15 10.25 6.65
CA CYS A 70 -6.65 10.13 8.02
C CYS A 70 -5.14 9.67 8.07
N GLN A 71 -4.56 9.09 7.00
CA GLN A 71 -3.24 8.39 7.02
C GLN A 71 -2.02 9.15 6.48
N ASN A 72 -2.10 10.45 6.18
CA ASN A 72 -1.01 11.17 5.51
C ASN A 72 0.26 11.36 6.37
N GLU A 73 0.11 11.68 7.66
CA GLU A 73 1.26 11.88 8.56
C GLU A 73 2.03 10.57 8.79
N GLN A 74 1.32 9.49 9.13
CA GLN A 74 1.91 8.14 9.25
C GLN A 74 2.63 7.70 7.96
N ALA A 75 2.11 8.10 6.79
CA ALA A 75 2.77 7.82 5.53
C ALA A 75 4.13 8.50 5.41
N ASN A 76 4.22 9.77 5.83
CA ASN A 76 5.45 10.56 5.76
C ASN A 76 6.48 10.09 6.78
N GLU A 77 6.07 9.82 8.02
CA GLU A 77 6.95 9.27 9.06
C GLU A 77 7.50 7.91 8.65
N TRP A 78 6.64 7.03 8.15
CA TRP A 78 7.07 5.74 7.64
C TRP A 78 7.99 5.91 6.43
N LEU A 79 7.67 6.77 5.46
CA LEU A 79 8.55 7.06 4.32
C LEU A 79 9.96 7.49 4.76
N GLN A 80 10.08 8.31 5.81
CA GLN A 80 11.37 8.71 6.36
C GLN A 80 12.13 7.51 6.95
N GLN A 81 11.48 6.75 7.84
CA GLN A 81 12.10 5.57 8.48
C GLN A 81 12.55 4.50 7.49
N GLN A 82 11.92 4.44 6.31
CA GLN A 82 12.21 3.41 5.33
C GLN A 82 13.32 3.79 4.35
N LYS A 83 13.67 5.08 4.23
CA LYS A 83 14.92 5.48 3.54
C LYS A 83 16.12 4.78 4.18
N ASP A 84 16.09 4.59 5.50
CA ASP A 84 17.13 3.89 6.25
C ASP A 84 17.20 2.38 5.93
N LEU A 85 16.13 1.81 5.34
CA LEU A 85 16.13 0.42 4.88
C LEU A 85 16.68 0.25 3.46
N LEU A 86 16.79 1.32 2.68
CA LEU A 86 17.39 1.27 1.34
C LEU A 86 18.90 1.09 1.51
N LEU A 87 19.40 -0.09 1.13
CA LEU A 87 20.83 -0.33 1.03
C LEU A 87 21.39 0.51 -0.13
N PRO A 88 22.62 1.06 -0.04
CA PRO A 88 23.23 1.86 -1.10
C PRO A 88 23.62 1.00 -2.31
N THR A 89 22.62 0.55 -3.06
CA THR A 89 22.72 -0.29 -4.27
C THR A 89 21.61 0.10 -5.25
N HIS A 90 21.68 -0.41 -6.49
CA HIS A 90 20.55 -0.28 -7.42
C HIS A 90 19.44 -1.24 -7.02
N HIS A 91 18.21 -0.95 -7.43
CA HIS A 91 17.01 -1.70 -7.04
C HIS A 91 16.15 -2.04 -8.25
N PHE A 92 15.23 -2.97 -8.04
CA PHE A 92 14.22 -3.39 -9.01
C PHE A 92 12.83 -3.34 -8.38
N LEU A 93 11.84 -2.96 -9.18
CA LEU A 93 10.43 -3.17 -8.87
C LEU A 93 9.96 -4.45 -9.55
N VAL A 94 9.62 -5.46 -8.75
CA VAL A 94 9.18 -6.77 -9.24
C VAL A 94 7.71 -6.97 -8.89
N THR A 95 6.86 -7.17 -9.89
CA THR A 95 5.40 -7.26 -9.72
C THR A 95 4.90 -8.66 -10.05
N PHE A 96 4.25 -9.30 -9.08
CA PHE A 96 3.63 -10.62 -9.21
C PHE A 96 2.12 -10.48 -9.26
N THR A 97 1.50 -10.90 -10.36
CA THR A 97 0.06 -10.73 -10.59
C THR A 97 -0.64 -12.09 -10.64
N LEU A 98 -1.76 -12.22 -9.91
CA LEU A 98 -2.61 -13.39 -10.03
C LEU A 98 -3.40 -13.34 -11.35
N PRO A 99 -3.52 -14.48 -12.08
CA PRO A 99 -4.42 -14.61 -13.21
C PRO A 99 -5.84 -14.14 -12.90
N ALA A 100 -6.53 -13.61 -13.91
CA ALA A 100 -7.87 -13.04 -13.75
C ALA A 100 -8.88 -14.05 -13.18
N GLU A 101 -8.71 -15.32 -13.54
CA GLU A 101 -9.55 -16.44 -13.16
C GLU A 101 -9.45 -16.78 -11.66
N LEU A 102 -8.32 -16.43 -11.01
CA LEU A 102 -8.17 -16.59 -9.55
C LEU A 102 -8.83 -15.46 -8.76
N ARG A 103 -9.26 -14.36 -9.41
CA ARG A 103 -9.77 -13.17 -8.71
C ARG A 103 -11.03 -13.46 -7.90
N ALA A 104 -11.92 -14.33 -8.37
CA ALA A 104 -13.15 -14.65 -7.64
C ALA A 104 -12.83 -15.36 -6.31
N VAL A 105 -11.95 -16.37 -6.36
CA VAL A 105 -11.50 -17.13 -5.19
C VAL A 105 -10.67 -16.24 -4.27
N ALA A 106 -9.77 -15.41 -4.81
CA ALA A 106 -9.00 -14.42 -4.06
C ALA A 106 -9.90 -13.45 -3.29
N ARG A 107 -10.99 -12.99 -3.92
CA ARG A 107 -11.93 -12.05 -3.29
C ARG A 107 -12.72 -12.68 -2.14
N ARG A 108 -13.08 -13.97 -2.25
CA ARG A 108 -13.80 -14.72 -1.21
C ARG A 108 -12.88 -15.15 -0.07
N HIS A 109 -11.64 -15.53 -0.39
CA HIS A 109 -10.66 -16.10 0.55
C HIS A 109 -9.42 -15.22 0.70
N GLN A 110 -9.63 -13.92 0.90
CA GLN A 110 -8.59 -12.88 0.89
C GLN A 110 -7.39 -13.21 1.77
N LYS A 111 -7.63 -13.57 3.04
CA LYS A 111 -6.54 -13.84 4.01
C LYS A 111 -5.65 -14.98 3.52
N THR A 112 -6.24 -16.10 3.12
CA THR A 112 -5.52 -17.28 2.63
C THR A 112 -4.78 -16.97 1.33
N ILE A 113 -5.48 -16.46 0.32
CA ILE A 113 -4.90 -16.25 -1.01
C ILE A 113 -3.82 -15.16 -1.00
N TYR A 114 -4.00 -14.07 -0.27
CA TYR A 114 -2.96 -13.03 -0.18
C TYR A 114 -1.72 -13.52 0.59
N ASN A 115 -1.90 -14.36 1.63
CA ASN A 115 -0.77 -14.98 2.33
C ASN A 115 0.01 -15.92 1.40
N LEU A 116 -0.70 -16.75 0.62
CA LEU A 116 -0.09 -17.63 -0.37
C LEU A 116 0.61 -16.85 -1.48
N LEU A 117 0.00 -15.76 -1.95
CA LEU A 117 0.58 -14.86 -2.94
C LEU A 117 1.94 -14.37 -2.45
N PHE A 118 1.98 -13.74 -1.27
CA PHE A 118 3.21 -13.27 -0.64
C PHE A 118 4.28 -14.36 -0.47
N ARG A 119 3.89 -15.52 0.10
CA ARG A 119 4.81 -16.62 0.37
C ARG A 119 5.42 -17.17 -0.92
N ALA A 120 4.58 -17.42 -1.93
CA ALA A 120 5.02 -17.99 -3.20
C ALA A 120 5.88 -17.01 -3.99
N SER A 121 5.49 -15.74 -4.08
CA SER A 121 6.23 -14.74 -4.83
C SER A 121 7.59 -14.44 -4.21
N SER A 122 7.67 -14.27 -2.89
CA SER A 122 8.96 -14.03 -2.22
C SER A 122 9.88 -15.23 -2.34
N ALA A 123 9.37 -16.45 -2.16
CA ALA A 123 10.18 -17.66 -2.26
C ALA A 123 10.66 -17.93 -3.69
N ALA A 124 9.84 -17.65 -4.71
CA ALA A 124 10.23 -17.79 -6.11
C ALA A 124 11.37 -16.83 -6.48
N LEU A 125 11.24 -15.56 -6.08
CA LEU A 125 12.27 -14.57 -6.34
C LEU A 125 13.56 -14.86 -5.59
N GLN A 126 13.46 -15.20 -4.31
CA GLN A 126 14.62 -15.51 -3.48
C GLN A 126 15.38 -16.73 -4.01
N GLN A 127 14.67 -17.76 -4.49
CA GLN A 127 15.27 -18.95 -5.09
C GLN A 127 16.11 -18.59 -6.33
N LEU A 128 15.56 -17.80 -7.26
CA LEU A 128 16.34 -17.40 -8.44
C LEU A 128 17.47 -16.44 -8.08
N ALA A 129 17.27 -15.51 -7.15
CA ALA A 129 18.32 -14.60 -6.74
C ALA A 129 19.52 -15.34 -6.12
N GLN A 130 19.29 -16.46 -5.42
CA GLN A 130 20.38 -17.27 -4.86
C GLN A 130 21.22 -18.01 -5.90
N ASP A 131 20.73 -18.17 -7.14
CA ASP A 131 21.49 -18.83 -8.21
C ASP A 131 22.72 -17.99 -8.62
N PRO A 132 23.95 -18.56 -8.58
CA PRO A 132 25.18 -17.86 -8.94
C PRO A 132 25.22 -17.29 -10.35
N ARG A 133 24.38 -17.80 -11.28
CA ARG A 133 24.23 -17.30 -12.65
C ARG A 133 23.53 -15.94 -12.71
N PHE A 134 22.84 -15.53 -11.64
CA PHE A 134 22.12 -14.26 -11.54
C PHE A 134 22.75 -13.35 -10.49
N VAL A 135 22.16 -13.23 -9.30
CA VAL A 135 22.76 -12.47 -8.18
C VAL A 135 23.77 -13.35 -7.42
N GLY A 136 23.42 -14.62 -7.21
CA GLY A 136 24.20 -15.56 -6.42
C GLY A 136 24.12 -15.35 -4.91
N GLY A 137 23.08 -14.65 -4.43
CA GLY A 137 23.00 -14.28 -3.02
C GLY A 137 21.60 -13.90 -2.54
N ARG A 138 21.49 -13.73 -1.23
CA ARG A 138 20.26 -13.31 -0.57
C ARG A 138 20.00 -11.83 -0.80
N VAL A 139 19.06 -11.51 -1.68
CA VAL A 139 18.55 -10.14 -1.86
C VAL A 139 17.70 -9.68 -0.67
N GLY A 140 17.54 -8.37 -0.51
CA GLY A 140 16.56 -7.75 0.37
C GLY A 140 15.27 -7.42 -0.40
N MET A 141 14.10 -7.62 0.21
CA MET A 141 12.82 -7.36 -0.45
C MET A 141 11.81 -6.70 0.50
N VAL A 142 11.13 -5.65 0.04
CA VAL A 142 9.93 -5.08 0.68
C VAL A 142 8.74 -5.32 -0.24
N GLY A 143 7.81 -6.17 0.18
CA GLY A 143 6.61 -6.52 -0.56
C GLY A 143 5.40 -5.72 -0.11
N VAL A 144 4.64 -5.15 -1.05
CA VAL A 144 3.41 -4.39 -0.83
C VAL A 144 2.26 -5.03 -1.59
N LEU A 145 1.22 -5.46 -0.87
CA LEU A 145 0.00 -5.98 -1.49
C LEU A 145 -0.83 -4.83 -2.07
N HIS A 146 -1.25 -5.01 -3.31
CA HIS A 146 -2.15 -4.13 -4.03
C HIS A 146 -3.28 -4.94 -4.64
N THR A 147 -4.54 -4.51 -4.46
CA THR A 147 -5.72 -5.27 -4.88
C THR A 147 -6.58 -4.58 -5.93
N TRP A 148 -6.11 -3.47 -6.53
CA TRP A 148 -6.93 -2.66 -7.42
C TRP A 148 -6.18 -2.14 -8.65
N THR A 149 -6.90 -1.94 -9.75
CA THR A 149 -6.44 -1.10 -10.86
C THR A 149 -6.68 0.37 -10.53
N ARG A 150 -6.15 1.28 -11.35
CA ARG A 150 -6.43 2.71 -11.23
C ARG A 150 -7.93 3.05 -11.33
N GLN A 151 -8.76 2.19 -11.91
CA GLN A 151 -10.23 2.29 -11.97
C GLN A 151 -10.97 1.58 -10.83
N LEU A 152 -10.25 1.15 -9.78
CA LEU A 152 -10.79 0.39 -8.64
C LEU A 152 -11.36 -0.99 -9.01
N LEU A 153 -10.91 -1.56 -10.13
CA LEU A 153 -11.24 -2.95 -10.48
C LEU A 153 -10.37 -3.90 -9.67
N TYR A 154 -10.95 -5.01 -9.21
CA TYR A 154 -10.23 -5.97 -8.38
C TYR A 154 -9.11 -6.68 -9.13
N HIS A 155 -7.87 -6.44 -8.70
CA HIS A 155 -6.65 -6.91 -9.34
C HIS A 155 -5.57 -7.18 -8.27
N PRO A 156 -5.58 -8.36 -7.61
CA PRO A 156 -4.61 -8.70 -6.59
C PRO A 156 -3.23 -9.00 -7.18
N HIS A 157 -2.23 -8.25 -6.72
CA HIS A 157 -0.83 -8.36 -7.07
C HIS A 157 0.05 -7.89 -5.91
N VAL A 158 1.33 -8.28 -5.93
CA VAL A 158 2.33 -7.78 -4.98
C VAL A 158 3.45 -7.11 -5.74
N HIS A 159 3.76 -5.88 -5.34
CA HIS A 159 4.97 -5.18 -5.75
C HIS A 159 6.07 -5.44 -4.74
N TYR A 160 7.26 -5.82 -5.21
CA TYR A 160 8.45 -5.88 -4.39
C TYR A 160 9.43 -4.81 -4.83
N LEU A 161 9.89 -3.97 -3.90
CA LEU A 161 11.16 -3.30 -4.05
C LEU A 161 12.26 -4.27 -3.63
N VAL A 162 13.19 -4.56 -4.54
CA VAL A 162 14.21 -5.60 -4.38
C VAL A 162 15.58 -4.97 -4.55
N THR A 163 16.53 -5.31 -3.68
CA THR A 163 17.92 -4.91 -3.86
C THR A 163 18.49 -5.61 -5.10
N GLY A 164 19.17 -4.85 -5.96
CA GLY A 164 19.89 -5.34 -7.13
C GLY A 164 21.18 -6.09 -6.77
N ALA A 165 21.38 -6.42 -5.51
CA ALA A 165 22.52 -7.11 -4.97
C ALA A 165 22.09 -7.94 -3.76
N GLY A 166 22.89 -8.94 -3.40
CA GLY A 166 22.60 -9.83 -2.28
C GLY A 166 23.86 -10.27 -1.54
N LEU A 167 23.65 -10.75 -0.33
CA LEU A 167 24.72 -11.34 0.49
C LEU A 167 24.79 -12.84 0.21
N THR A 168 25.96 -13.32 -0.18
CA THR A 168 26.23 -14.74 -0.39
C THR A 168 26.39 -15.49 0.94
N ASP A 169 26.36 -16.82 0.92
CA ASP A 169 26.49 -17.63 2.14
C ASP A 169 27.90 -17.57 2.74
N ASP A 170 28.93 -17.38 1.91
CA ASP A 170 30.31 -17.07 2.31
C ASP A 170 30.50 -15.59 2.73
N GLY A 171 29.43 -14.79 2.68
CA GLY A 171 29.40 -13.45 3.27
C GLY A 171 29.93 -12.32 2.39
N HIS A 172 30.04 -12.54 1.09
CA HIS A 172 30.39 -11.53 0.11
C HIS A 172 29.15 -10.79 -0.40
N TRP A 173 29.32 -9.52 -0.74
CA TRP A 173 28.29 -8.71 -1.37
C TRP A 173 28.37 -8.85 -2.89
N ARG A 174 27.36 -9.44 -3.53
CA ARG A 174 27.33 -9.64 -4.98
C ARG A 174 26.24 -8.82 -5.64
N SER A 175 26.63 -8.10 -6.69
CA SER A 175 25.75 -7.22 -7.44
C SER A 175 25.28 -7.88 -8.74
N SER A 176 24.01 -7.71 -9.07
CA SER A 176 23.48 -8.01 -10.40
C SER A 176 23.87 -6.93 -11.41
N ARG A 177 23.55 -7.16 -12.68
CA ARG A 177 23.60 -6.09 -13.70
C ARG A 177 22.53 -5.04 -13.38
N LYS A 178 22.81 -3.77 -13.67
CA LYS A 178 21.89 -2.66 -13.36
C LYS A 178 20.50 -2.77 -14.00
N ASN A 179 20.40 -3.44 -15.14
CA ASN A 179 19.19 -3.61 -15.93
C ASN A 179 18.62 -5.04 -15.90
N PHE A 180 19.20 -5.93 -15.10
CA PHE A 180 18.79 -7.34 -15.07
C PHE A 180 19.02 -7.95 -13.68
N LEU A 181 17.92 -8.30 -13.00
CA LEU A 181 17.94 -8.98 -11.71
C LEU A 181 17.96 -10.50 -11.85
N VAL A 182 16.89 -11.04 -12.46
CA VAL A 182 16.66 -12.48 -12.70
C VAL A 182 15.82 -12.66 -13.97
N PRO A 183 15.87 -13.82 -14.64
CA PRO A 183 15.07 -14.05 -15.84
C PRO A 183 13.59 -14.25 -15.51
N VAL A 184 12.74 -13.27 -15.85
CA VAL A 184 11.29 -13.33 -15.58
C VAL A 184 10.59 -14.53 -16.23
N LYS A 185 11.09 -15.00 -17.38
CA LYS A 185 10.59 -16.20 -18.08
C LYS A 185 10.75 -17.48 -17.23
N ALA A 186 11.77 -17.55 -16.37
CA ALA A 186 11.92 -18.65 -15.40
C ALA A 186 11.21 -18.35 -14.07
N LEU A 187 11.19 -17.07 -13.65
CA LEU A 187 10.54 -16.67 -12.40
C LEU A 187 9.03 -16.94 -12.41
N SER A 188 8.36 -16.64 -13.51
CA SER A 188 6.91 -16.86 -13.69
C SER A 188 6.47 -18.30 -13.44
N PRO A 189 7.01 -19.35 -14.10
CA PRO A 189 6.62 -20.73 -13.85
C PRO A 189 7.00 -21.22 -12.45
N ILE A 190 8.12 -20.75 -11.86
CA ILE A 190 8.48 -21.07 -10.48
C ILE A 190 7.46 -20.49 -9.50
N PHE A 191 7.07 -19.24 -9.68
CA PHE A 191 6.01 -18.61 -8.89
C PHE A 191 4.69 -19.37 -9.00
N ARG A 192 4.26 -19.69 -10.22
CA ARG A 192 3.06 -20.50 -10.48
C ARG A 192 3.12 -21.84 -9.74
N ALA A 193 4.24 -22.57 -9.83
CA ALA A 193 4.42 -23.85 -9.17
C ALA A 193 4.35 -23.73 -7.65
N LYS A 194 5.10 -22.79 -7.05
CA LYS A 194 5.06 -22.56 -5.60
C LYS A 194 3.68 -22.15 -5.09
N PHE A 195 2.97 -21.29 -5.83
CA PHE A 195 1.62 -20.88 -5.47
C PHE A 195 0.65 -22.07 -5.55
N ARG A 196 0.71 -22.84 -6.65
CA ARG A 196 -0.09 -24.05 -6.84
C ARG A 196 0.11 -25.04 -5.70
N ASP A 197 1.36 -25.35 -5.40
CA ASP A 197 1.69 -26.40 -4.44
C ASP A 197 1.35 -25.97 -3.00
N ALA A 198 1.46 -24.67 -2.69
CA ALA A 198 0.96 -24.14 -1.42
C ALA A 198 -0.57 -24.10 -1.37
N LEU A 199 -1.26 -23.86 -2.49
CA LEU A 199 -2.72 -23.90 -2.56
C LEU A 199 -3.27 -25.32 -2.43
N LYS A 200 -2.56 -26.34 -2.94
CA LYS A 200 -2.90 -27.78 -2.77
C LYS A 200 -3.04 -28.20 -1.31
N GLN A 201 -2.35 -27.50 -0.41
CA GLN A 201 -2.44 -27.72 1.04
C GLN A 201 -3.69 -27.07 1.66
N THR A 202 -4.65 -26.65 0.85
CA THR A 202 -5.89 -26.01 1.28
C THR A 202 -7.07 -26.61 0.51
N GLU A 203 -8.26 -26.54 1.09
CA GLU A 203 -9.51 -26.94 0.45
C GLU A 203 -9.86 -26.09 -0.79
N LEU A 204 -9.18 -24.96 -0.99
CA LEU A 204 -9.41 -24.06 -2.12
C LEU A 204 -8.85 -24.58 -3.43
N PHE A 205 -7.96 -25.58 -3.40
CA PHE A 205 -7.32 -26.10 -4.61
C PHE A 205 -8.33 -26.65 -5.61
N THR A 206 -9.35 -27.37 -5.12
CA THR A 206 -10.40 -27.99 -5.93
C THR A 206 -11.31 -26.96 -6.60
N GLN A 207 -11.33 -25.71 -6.09
CA GLN A 207 -12.09 -24.61 -6.68
C GLN A 207 -11.37 -23.97 -7.88
N ILE A 208 -10.10 -24.33 -8.15
CA ILE A 208 -9.32 -23.74 -9.23
C ILE A 208 -9.32 -24.67 -10.46
N PRO A 209 -9.82 -24.22 -11.63
CA PRO A 209 -9.76 -25.01 -12.84
C PRO A 209 -8.33 -25.41 -13.21
N SER A 210 -8.09 -26.68 -13.53
CA SER A 210 -6.75 -27.21 -13.82
C SER A 210 -6.03 -26.47 -14.96
N ARG A 211 -6.79 -25.92 -15.92
CA ARG A 211 -6.28 -25.08 -17.03
C ARG A 211 -5.48 -23.86 -16.56
N ILE A 212 -5.75 -23.32 -15.37
CA ILE A 212 -5.03 -22.15 -14.82
C ILE A 212 -3.56 -22.47 -14.53
N TRP A 213 -3.24 -23.73 -14.24
CA TRP A 213 -1.88 -24.18 -13.98
C TRP A 213 -1.06 -24.42 -15.26
N ARG A 214 -1.72 -24.48 -16.42
CA ARG A 214 -1.08 -24.62 -17.73
C ARG A 214 -0.86 -23.28 -18.43
N LYS A 215 -1.63 -22.25 -18.05
CA LYS A 215 -1.50 -20.88 -18.56
C LYS A 215 -0.20 -20.23 -18.11
N ASP A 216 0.31 -19.31 -18.92
CA ASP A 216 1.43 -18.45 -18.56
C ASP A 216 1.03 -17.42 -17.50
N TRP A 217 1.80 -17.40 -16.42
CA TRP A 217 1.68 -16.40 -15.37
C TRP A 217 2.65 -15.27 -15.65
N VAL A 218 2.28 -14.05 -15.27
CA VAL A 218 3.06 -12.86 -15.58
C VAL A 218 3.73 -12.33 -14.32
N VAL A 219 5.05 -12.21 -14.39
CA VAL A 219 5.87 -11.48 -13.44
C VAL A 219 6.62 -10.40 -14.23
N HIS A 220 6.54 -9.17 -13.76
CA HIS A 220 7.26 -8.04 -14.35
C HIS A 220 8.44 -7.66 -13.45
N SER A 221 9.56 -7.26 -14.03
CA SER A 221 10.73 -6.78 -13.29
C SER A 221 11.35 -5.61 -14.05
N GLU A 222 11.45 -4.46 -13.39
CA GLU A 222 12.04 -3.25 -13.98
C GLU A 222 13.08 -2.62 -13.04
N PRO A 223 14.20 -2.10 -13.59
CA PRO A 223 15.18 -1.37 -12.79
C PRO A 223 14.62 -0.02 -12.34
N VAL A 224 14.89 0.36 -11.08
CA VAL A 224 14.37 1.59 -10.47
C VAL A 224 15.46 2.42 -9.78
N GLY A 225 16.69 2.32 -10.28
CA GLY A 225 17.82 3.12 -9.80
C GLY A 225 18.08 2.90 -8.31
N SER A 226 18.16 3.96 -7.52
CA SER A 226 18.35 3.88 -6.06
C SER A 226 17.16 3.27 -5.30
N GLY A 227 16.04 3.02 -5.97
CA GLY A 227 14.81 2.53 -5.33
C GLY A 227 13.99 3.62 -4.65
N GLN A 228 14.56 4.79 -4.36
CA GLN A 228 13.86 5.89 -3.69
C GLN A 228 12.61 6.40 -4.45
N PRO A 229 12.65 6.63 -5.79
CA PRO A 229 11.44 7.01 -6.53
C PRO A 229 10.36 5.92 -6.52
N ALA A 230 10.76 4.66 -6.66
CA ALA A 230 9.83 3.53 -6.60
C ALA A 230 9.20 3.40 -5.21
N PHE A 231 9.97 3.66 -4.15
CA PHE A 231 9.47 3.65 -2.79
C PHE A 231 8.47 4.78 -2.52
N GLN A 232 8.76 5.99 -3.01
CA GLN A 232 7.81 7.12 -2.99
C GLN A 232 6.53 6.80 -3.77
N TYR A 233 6.66 6.13 -4.92
CA TYR A 233 5.53 5.64 -5.69
C TYR A 233 4.70 4.59 -4.91
N LEU A 234 5.34 3.69 -4.16
CA LEU A 234 4.66 2.65 -3.38
C LEU A 234 3.96 3.19 -2.13
N ALA A 235 4.46 4.27 -1.51
CA ALA A 235 3.92 4.77 -0.25
C ALA A 235 2.42 5.13 -0.27
N PRO A 236 1.88 5.83 -1.28
CA PRO A 236 0.43 6.00 -1.40
C PRO A 236 -0.33 4.67 -1.38
N TYR A 237 0.19 3.62 -2.00
CA TYR A 237 -0.43 2.30 -1.99
C TYR A 237 -0.30 1.60 -0.65
N ILE A 238 0.61 2.00 0.23
CA ILE A 238 0.74 1.44 1.58
C ILE A 238 -0.31 2.06 2.49
N PHE A 239 -0.38 3.39 2.49
CA PHE A 239 -1.15 4.17 3.47
C PHE A 239 -2.55 4.57 3.03
N ARG A 240 -2.80 4.61 1.71
CA ARG A 240 -4.13 4.90 1.16
C ARG A 240 -4.72 3.61 0.59
N VAL A 241 -6.03 3.47 0.75
CA VAL A 241 -6.77 2.34 0.18
C VAL A 241 -7.55 2.85 -1.01
N ALA A 242 -7.44 2.12 -2.13
CA ALA A 242 -8.20 2.30 -3.36
C ALA A 242 -7.97 3.66 -4.08
N ILE A 243 -8.36 4.77 -3.45
CA ILE A 243 -8.45 6.09 -4.06
C ILE A 243 -8.14 7.21 -3.05
N SER A 244 -7.60 8.34 -3.51
CA SER A 244 -7.47 9.57 -2.73
C SER A 244 -8.64 10.52 -3.01
N ASN A 245 -9.03 11.34 -2.03
CA ASN A 245 -10.10 12.34 -2.22
C ASN A 245 -9.79 13.29 -3.40
N ASN A 246 -8.54 13.66 -3.62
CA ASN A 246 -8.13 14.52 -4.75
C ASN A 246 -8.46 13.95 -6.15
N ARG A 247 -8.72 12.63 -6.24
CA ARG A 247 -9.14 12.00 -7.49
C ARG A 247 -10.64 12.06 -7.71
N LEU A 248 -11.44 12.28 -6.67
CA LEU A 248 -12.89 12.45 -6.77
C LEU A 248 -13.18 13.84 -7.34
N ARG A 249 -13.96 13.89 -8.42
CA ARG A 249 -14.25 15.12 -9.17
C ARG A 249 -15.66 15.64 -8.89
N SER A 250 -16.66 14.77 -8.97
CA SER A 250 -18.05 15.13 -8.71
C SER A 250 -18.85 13.97 -8.09
N LEU A 251 -19.93 14.35 -7.42
CA LEU A 251 -21.00 13.50 -6.93
C LEU A 251 -22.31 14.18 -7.33
N GLU A 252 -22.92 13.76 -8.43
CA GLU A 252 -24.09 14.40 -9.02
C GLU A 252 -25.10 13.31 -9.42
N HIS A 253 -26.38 13.54 -9.14
CA HIS A 253 -27.46 12.61 -9.51
C HIS A 253 -27.20 11.15 -9.06
N GLY A 254 -26.55 10.96 -7.90
CA GLY A 254 -26.18 9.64 -7.38
C GLY A 254 -25.03 8.95 -8.11
N ALA A 255 -24.28 9.66 -8.96
CA ALA A 255 -23.11 9.16 -9.67
C ALA A 255 -21.82 9.83 -9.17
N VAL A 256 -20.78 9.02 -8.97
CA VAL A 256 -19.44 9.44 -8.55
C VAL A 256 -18.52 9.44 -9.77
N THR A 257 -17.90 10.59 -10.06
CA THR A 257 -16.86 10.70 -11.10
C THR A 257 -15.48 10.85 -10.47
N PHE A 258 -14.51 10.06 -10.92
CA PHE A 258 -13.12 10.19 -10.47
C PHE A 258 -12.11 10.11 -11.62
N ALA A 259 -11.01 10.84 -11.46
CA ALA A 259 -9.92 10.88 -12.41
C ALA A 259 -8.94 9.70 -12.20
N TYR A 260 -8.38 9.20 -13.29
CA TYR A 260 -7.32 8.19 -13.29
C TYR A 260 -6.40 8.37 -14.51
N LYS A 261 -5.14 7.97 -14.38
CA LYS A 261 -4.18 7.96 -15.47
C LYS A 261 -4.22 6.60 -16.17
N GLU A 262 -4.51 6.54 -17.47
CA GLU A 262 -4.55 5.28 -18.21
C GLU A 262 -3.13 4.71 -18.36
N SER A 263 -2.94 3.41 -18.09
CA SER A 263 -1.59 2.84 -18.08
C SER A 263 -0.95 2.73 -19.47
N ALA A 264 -1.75 2.60 -20.54
CA ALA A 264 -1.24 2.42 -21.90
C ALA A 264 -0.83 3.74 -22.56
N THR A 265 -1.59 4.81 -22.32
CA THR A 265 -1.43 6.11 -22.99
C THR A 265 -0.86 7.18 -22.07
N ASP A 266 -0.81 6.91 -20.77
CA ASP A 266 -0.44 7.87 -19.73
C ASP A 266 -1.37 9.11 -19.68
N GLN A 267 -2.54 9.05 -20.33
CA GLN A 267 -3.50 10.14 -20.38
C GLN A 267 -4.39 10.18 -19.14
N LEU A 268 -4.76 11.39 -18.72
CA LEU A 268 -5.75 11.60 -17.68
C LEU A 268 -7.15 11.32 -18.24
N LYS A 269 -7.86 10.36 -17.66
CA LYS A 269 -9.22 9.96 -18.00
C LYS A 269 -10.14 10.04 -16.79
N HIS A 270 -11.44 10.03 -17.03
CA HIS A 270 -12.48 10.03 -16.00
C HIS A 270 -13.25 8.70 -16.03
N CYS A 271 -13.68 8.26 -14.84
CA CYS A 271 -14.55 7.11 -14.66
C CYS A 271 -15.75 7.55 -13.82
N THR A 272 -16.95 7.35 -14.34
CA THR A 272 -18.21 7.66 -13.67
C THR A 272 -18.93 6.35 -13.34
N LEU A 273 -19.36 6.21 -12.09
CA LEU A 273 -20.05 5.04 -11.55
C LEU A 273 -21.27 5.50 -10.74
N THR A 274 -22.29 4.65 -10.59
CA THR A 274 -23.28 4.89 -9.54
C THR A 274 -22.59 4.87 -8.17
N ALA A 275 -23.13 5.61 -7.19
CA ALA A 275 -22.60 5.61 -5.84
C ALA A 275 -22.56 4.20 -5.23
N GLU A 276 -23.59 3.37 -5.50
CA GLU A 276 -23.63 1.96 -5.09
C GLU A 276 -22.42 1.17 -5.65
N GLU A 277 -22.13 1.30 -6.95
CA GLU A 277 -21.02 0.60 -7.59
C GLU A 277 -19.67 1.15 -7.11
N PHE A 278 -19.55 2.45 -6.87
CA PHE A 278 -18.37 3.05 -6.25
C PHE A 278 -18.12 2.47 -4.85
N ILE A 279 -19.15 2.42 -3.99
CA ILE A 279 -19.06 1.85 -2.64
C ILE A 279 -18.65 0.39 -2.72
N ARG A 280 -19.27 -0.41 -3.61
CA ARG A 280 -18.92 -1.81 -3.83
C ARG A 280 -17.45 -1.97 -4.26
N ARG A 281 -16.96 -1.13 -5.19
CA ARG A 281 -15.57 -1.14 -5.65
C ARG A 281 -14.59 -0.69 -4.58
N PHE A 282 -14.97 0.25 -3.72
CA PHE A 282 -14.13 0.66 -2.59
C PHE A 282 -14.01 -0.46 -1.55
N LEU A 283 -15.15 -1.01 -1.10
CA LEU A 283 -15.20 -1.95 0.01
C LEU A 283 -14.47 -3.27 -0.29
N GLN A 284 -14.46 -3.77 -1.53
CA GLN A 284 -13.66 -4.95 -1.90
C GLN A 284 -12.14 -4.80 -1.67
N HIS A 285 -11.65 -3.58 -1.43
CA HIS A 285 -10.25 -3.31 -1.09
C HIS A 285 -10.02 -3.13 0.42
N VAL A 286 -11.08 -3.28 1.23
CA VAL A 286 -10.99 -3.36 2.68
C VAL A 286 -10.41 -4.70 3.08
N LEU A 287 -9.11 -4.67 3.37
CA LEU A 287 -8.36 -5.84 3.81
C LEU A 287 -8.92 -6.46 5.11
N PRO A 288 -8.75 -7.79 5.30
CA PRO A 288 -9.20 -8.47 6.51
C PRO A 288 -8.58 -7.86 7.78
N PRO A 289 -9.25 -7.97 8.94
CA PRO A 289 -8.71 -7.51 10.21
C PRO A 289 -7.31 -8.06 10.47
N ARG A 290 -6.41 -7.20 10.96
CA ARG A 290 -5.01 -7.51 11.29
C ARG A 290 -4.17 -8.04 10.11
N PHE A 291 -4.64 -7.91 8.87
CA PHE A 291 -3.87 -8.35 7.71
C PHE A 291 -2.68 -7.41 7.43
N ILE A 292 -1.47 -7.97 7.44
CA ILE A 292 -0.23 -7.26 7.16
C ILE A 292 -0.04 -7.09 5.65
N LYS A 293 -0.16 -5.84 5.19
CA LYS A 293 -0.10 -5.43 3.78
C LYS A 293 1.32 -5.20 3.26
N VAL A 294 2.26 -4.86 4.15
CA VAL A 294 3.67 -4.65 3.82
C VAL A 294 4.50 -5.68 4.57
N ARG A 295 5.35 -6.42 3.86
CA ARG A 295 6.14 -7.52 4.41
C ARG A 295 7.58 -7.45 3.94
N TYR A 296 8.49 -7.85 4.80
CA TYR A 296 9.93 -7.82 4.52
C TYR A 296 10.46 -9.24 4.36
N TYR A 297 11.29 -9.45 3.35
CA TYR A 297 11.88 -10.76 3.02
C TYR A 297 13.37 -10.63 2.71
N GLY A 298 14.03 -11.78 2.69
CA GLY A 298 15.46 -11.86 2.45
C GLY A 298 16.23 -11.05 3.50
N LEU A 299 17.19 -10.24 3.09
CA LEU A 299 17.98 -9.40 4.01
C LEU A 299 17.15 -8.39 4.81
N LEU A 300 16.00 -7.94 4.30
CA LEU A 300 15.17 -6.97 5.00
C LEU A 300 14.24 -7.64 6.03
N SER A 301 14.14 -8.97 6.05
CA SER A 301 13.35 -9.66 7.06
C SER A 301 13.98 -9.51 8.44
N PRO A 302 13.19 -9.28 9.52
CA PRO A 302 13.69 -9.21 10.89
C PRO A 302 14.53 -10.43 11.31
N ALA A 303 14.23 -11.61 10.76
CA ALA A 303 14.96 -12.85 11.05
C ALA A 303 16.42 -12.81 10.57
N TYR A 304 16.77 -11.93 9.62
CA TYR A 304 18.11 -11.81 9.05
C TYR A 304 18.79 -10.49 9.44
N ARG A 305 18.41 -9.89 10.57
CA ARG A 305 18.95 -8.61 11.04
C ARG A 305 20.48 -8.58 11.09
N GLN A 306 21.12 -9.67 11.52
CA GLN A 306 22.59 -9.75 11.55
C GLN A 306 23.21 -9.74 10.15
N LEU A 307 22.61 -10.44 9.18
CA LEU A 307 23.06 -10.40 7.78
C LEU A 307 22.85 -9.02 7.16
N LEU A 308 21.76 -8.33 7.51
CA LEU A 308 21.52 -6.95 7.08
C LEU A 308 22.60 -5.99 7.61
N LEU A 309 22.99 -6.13 8.87
CA LEU A 309 24.07 -5.34 9.47
C LEU A 309 25.40 -5.61 8.77
N LYS A 310 25.74 -6.88 8.52
CA LYS A 310 26.94 -7.26 7.74
C LYS A 310 26.92 -6.65 6.34
N ALA A 311 25.80 -6.75 5.63
CA ALA A 311 25.63 -6.13 4.31
C ALA A 311 25.83 -4.61 4.36
N ARG A 312 25.29 -3.93 5.37
CA ARG A 312 25.51 -2.49 5.58
C ARG A 312 26.98 -2.17 5.83
N GLN A 313 27.69 -2.93 6.67
CA GLN A 313 29.12 -2.72 6.92
C GLN A 313 29.95 -2.85 5.64
N LEU A 314 29.73 -3.91 4.85
CA LEU A 314 30.41 -4.13 3.57
C LEU A 314 30.17 -2.97 2.59
N LEU A 315 28.94 -2.46 2.55
CA LEU A 315 28.56 -1.34 1.71
C LEU A 315 29.14 0.00 2.21
N SER A 316 29.19 0.21 3.53
CA SER A 316 29.78 1.39 4.17
C SER A 316 31.29 1.48 3.94
N THR A 317 32.01 0.36 3.95
CA THR A 317 33.43 0.30 3.57
C THR A 317 33.68 0.66 2.11
N THR A 318 32.67 0.48 1.24
CA THR A 318 32.72 0.94 -0.17
C THR A 318 32.31 2.40 -0.34
N THR A 319 31.57 2.99 0.63
CA THR A 319 31.01 4.35 0.54
C THR A 319 31.74 5.44 1.36
N SER A 320 32.91 5.17 1.97
CA SER A 320 33.68 6.20 2.72
C SER A 320 34.24 7.38 1.89
N LYS A 321 33.74 7.60 0.67
CA LYS A 321 34.00 8.81 -0.13
C LYS A 321 32.81 9.75 -0.32
N LEU A 322 31.65 9.53 0.32
CA LEU A 322 30.53 10.46 0.23
C LEU A 322 30.07 10.96 1.59
N LYS A 323 30.19 12.28 1.74
CA LYS A 323 30.02 13.10 2.94
C LYS A 323 28.72 12.80 3.69
N SER A 324 28.85 12.73 5.01
CA SER A 324 27.78 12.83 5.99
C SER A 324 27.08 14.19 5.85
N GLN A 325 25.81 14.20 5.46
CA GLN A 325 24.92 15.32 5.72
C GLN A 325 24.22 15.09 7.05
N GLU A 326 24.38 16.06 7.95
CA GLU A 326 23.67 16.12 9.22
C GLU A 326 22.16 16.15 8.98
N VAL A 327 21.46 15.21 9.62
CA VAL A 327 20.01 15.19 9.67
C VAL A 327 19.56 16.22 10.70
N LYS A 328 19.02 17.34 10.23
CA LYS A 328 18.27 18.26 11.09
C LYS A 328 17.02 17.56 11.58
N THR A 329 16.99 17.23 12.87
CA THR A 329 15.77 16.85 13.59
C THR A 329 14.87 18.08 13.70
N ALA A 330 13.96 18.25 12.73
CA ALA A 330 12.83 19.14 12.87
C ALA A 330 11.61 18.30 13.24
N ASN A 331 11.24 18.31 14.52
CA ASN A 331 9.90 17.96 14.96
C ASN A 331 9.55 18.75 16.23
N SER A 332 9.53 20.07 16.10
CA SER A 332 8.57 20.88 16.84
C SER A 332 7.42 21.14 15.88
N LEU A 333 6.23 20.62 16.20
CA LEU A 333 5.00 21.08 15.56
C LEU A 333 4.90 22.58 15.87
N GLY A 334 5.16 23.42 14.87
CA GLY A 334 4.97 24.85 14.99
C GLY A 334 3.51 25.17 15.36
N PRO A 335 3.24 26.36 15.93
CA PRO A 335 1.88 26.78 16.28
C PRO A 335 0.96 26.67 15.04
N LEU A 336 -0.27 26.19 15.25
CA LEU A 336 -1.26 26.06 14.19
C LEU A 336 -1.59 27.45 13.60
N SER A 337 -1.59 27.55 12.28
CA SER A 337 -1.88 28.81 11.57
C SER A 337 -3.31 28.84 11.04
N CYS A 338 -3.94 30.01 11.07
CA CYS A 338 -5.27 30.25 10.53
C CYS A 338 -5.26 30.15 9.00
N PRO A 339 -6.13 29.35 8.36
CA PRO A 339 -6.14 29.21 6.90
C PRO A 339 -6.64 30.47 6.16
N HIS A 340 -7.21 31.45 6.88
CA HIS A 340 -7.72 32.70 6.30
C HIS A 340 -6.65 33.79 6.25
N CYS A 341 -5.90 33.99 7.33
CA CYS A 341 -4.92 35.09 7.45
C CYS A 341 -3.51 34.63 7.83
N SER A 342 -3.27 33.33 7.96
CA SER A 342 -2.01 32.72 8.43
C SER A 342 -1.61 33.09 9.87
N GLY A 343 -2.44 33.83 10.59
CA GLY A 343 -2.24 34.20 11.99
C GLY A 343 -2.21 33.02 12.95
N PRO A 344 -1.66 33.20 14.16
CA PRO A 344 -1.65 32.15 15.18
C PRO A 344 -3.07 31.80 15.63
N LEU A 345 -3.29 30.51 15.92
CA LEU A 345 -4.52 29.99 16.50
C LEU A 345 -4.34 29.70 17.98
N THR A 346 -5.26 30.18 18.81
CA THR A 346 -5.34 29.88 20.25
C THR A 346 -6.39 28.81 20.48
N LEU A 347 -6.06 27.80 21.28
CA LEU A 347 -7.04 26.77 21.70
C LEU A 347 -8.06 27.41 22.65
N LEU A 348 -9.34 27.39 22.29
CA LEU A 348 -10.43 27.83 23.16
C LEU A 348 -10.94 26.71 24.05
N ALA A 349 -11.29 25.56 23.46
CA ALA A 349 -11.92 24.47 24.20
C ALA A 349 -11.70 23.10 23.52
N PRO A 350 -11.62 22.02 24.31
CA PRO A 350 -11.78 20.67 23.79
C PRO A 350 -13.26 20.41 23.45
N ILE A 351 -13.49 19.61 22.40
CA ILE A 351 -14.81 19.11 22.00
C ILE A 351 -14.87 17.64 22.40
N ALA A 352 -15.79 17.32 23.32
CA ALA A 352 -16.00 15.96 23.77
C ALA A 352 -16.44 15.06 22.61
N ARG A 353 -16.12 13.77 22.69
CA ARG A 353 -16.69 12.78 21.77
C ARG A 353 -18.19 12.69 22.02
N GLY A 354 -18.98 12.86 20.96
CA GLY A 354 -20.38 12.48 21.00
C GLY A 354 -20.46 10.99 21.37
N ARG A 355 -21.23 10.65 22.41
CA ARG A 355 -21.58 9.24 22.64
C ARG A 355 -22.30 8.75 21.39
N ALA A 356 -21.91 7.57 20.89
CA ALA A 356 -22.68 6.95 19.82
C ALA A 356 -24.14 6.81 20.30
N PRO A 357 -25.14 7.09 19.44
CA PRO A 357 -26.52 6.77 19.76
C PRO A 357 -26.68 5.28 20.04
#